data_AF-A0A5D2TTK3-F1
#
_entry.id   AF-A0A5D2TTK3-F1
#
_cell.length_a   1.000
_cell.length_b   1.000
_cell.length_c   1.000
_cell.angle_alpha   90.00
_cell.angle_beta   90.00
_cell.angle_gamma   90.00
#
_symmetry.space_group_name_H-M   'P 1'
#
loop_
_entity.id
_entity.type
_entity.pdbx_description
1 polymer ?
#
loop_
_entity_poly.entity_id
_entity_poly.type
_entity_poly.pdbx_seq_one_letter_code
_entity_poly.pdbx_strand_id
1 'polypeptide(L)'
;MGWITVTIRIVCLFTLLWSVNGIGVNWGTQASHLLPPDTVVRMLRENGIQKVKLFDADYGILKALGKTGIEVMVGIPNDMLASVGGSMKAAEKWVAKNVSEHISSNNVNIRYVAVGNEPFLKTYNGSYLHITLPALSNIQSALIKAGIGSQVKVTVPLNADVYASSNTYPSGGDFRTDIFDPMLKIVKFLNDSNSPFTVNIYPFISLYTDSNFPVEYAFFDGNATPLNDGGTLYYNMFDANLDTLAHALQKNGFGNLPIIVGEIGWPTDGDRNANIEYARRFNQGFMSHISGGKGTPMRPVPIDAYLFSLIDEDEKSIDPGNFERHWGIFYFDGQVKYPLNLGTTNSGALIPAKGVQYLERKWCVMKPSAPLDDPQVAQSVSYACGLADCTSLGYGTSCGNLDARGNISYAFNSYFQKNNQFEKACEFPNVSVITKTDPTPTVGNCKFPIMIQPYYESAGRRFGCGQMPLPLVSVLLLLLLTVVQH
;
A
#
# COMPACT_ATOMS: atom_id res chain seq x y z
N MET A 1 -56.52 -42.49 -29.14
CA MET A 1 -55.08 -42.21 -29.26
C MET A 1 -54.88 -40.70 -29.16
N GLY A 2 -54.66 -40.19 -27.95
CA GLY A 2 -54.37 -38.76 -27.72
C GLY A 2 -52.91 -38.63 -27.32
N TRP A 3 -52.13 -37.88 -28.08
CA TRP A 3 -50.73 -37.61 -27.79
C TRP A 3 -50.64 -36.43 -26.83
N ILE A 4 -50.03 -36.62 -25.66
CA ILE A 4 -49.73 -35.56 -24.70
C ILE A 4 -48.31 -35.08 -24.99
N THR A 5 -48.19 -33.89 -25.55
CA THR A 5 -46.91 -33.20 -25.72
C THR A 5 -46.54 -32.51 -24.41
N VAL A 6 -45.48 -33.00 -23.75
CA VAL A 6 -44.88 -32.36 -22.57
C VAL A 6 -43.79 -31.41 -23.04
N THR A 7 -44.03 -30.11 -22.89
CA THR A 7 -43.04 -29.07 -23.19
C THR A 7 -42.20 -28.81 -21.94
N ILE A 8 -40.96 -29.30 -21.92
CA ILE A 8 -39.99 -29.01 -20.86
C ILE A 8 -39.43 -27.60 -21.11
N ARG A 9 -39.78 -26.63 -20.26
CA ARG A 9 -39.13 -25.32 -20.23
C ARG A 9 -37.84 -25.42 -19.42
N ILE A 10 -36.71 -25.41 -20.11
CA ILE A 10 -35.40 -25.22 -19.49
C ILE A 10 -35.31 -23.75 -19.06
N VAL A 11 -35.42 -23.50 -17.76
CA VAL A 11 -35.11 -22.20 -17.18
C VAL A 11 -33.59 -22.13 -17.01
N CYS A 12 -32.90 -21.50 -17.95
CA CYS A 12 -31.51 -21.08 -17.74
C CYS A 12 -31.50 -20.05 -16.61
N LEU A 13 -31.14 -20.47 -15.39
CA LEU A 13 -30.65 -19.55 -14.38
C LEU A 13 -29.32 -18.99 -14.91
N PHE A 14 -29.39 -17.84 -15.59
CA PHE A 14 -28.24 -16.96 -15.65
C PHE A 14 -27.96 -16.56 -14.20
N THR A 15 -26.97 -17.19 -13.57
CA THR A 15 -26.29 -16.58 -12.44
C THR A 15 -25.72 -15.28 -12.98
N LEU A 16 -26.46 -14.18 -12.78
CA LEU A 16 -25.88 -12.86 -12.73
C LEU A 16 -24.75 -12.97 -11.72
N LEU A 17 -23.52 -13.15 -12.20
CA LEU A 17 -22.36 -12.69 -11.46
C LEU A 17 -22.61 -11.19 -11.34
N TRP A 18 -23.12 -10.77 -10.18
CA TRP A 18 -23.10 -9.36 -9.84
C TRP A 18 -21.63 -9.00 -9.79
N SER A 19 -21.11 -8.50 -10.91
CA SER A 19 -19.83 -7.80 -10.94
C SER A 19 -20.01 -6.63 -9.99
N VAL A 20 -19.43 -6.76 -8.81
CA VAL A 20 -19.35 -5.68 -7.83
C VAL A 20 -18.41 -4.64 -8.45
N ASN A 21 -19.00 -3.69 -9.17
CA ASN A 21 -18.34 -2.51 -9.72
C ASN A 21 -18.03 -1.57 -8.55
N GLY A 22 -16.96 -1.88 -7.83
CA GLY A 22 -16.57 -1.19 -6.60
C GLY A 22 -15.09 -0.91 -6.55
N ILE A 23 -14.74 0.31 -6.14
CA ILE A 23 -13.36 0.68 -5.83
C ILE A 23 -12.89 -0.10 -4.60
N GLY A 24 -11.67 -0.62 -4.70
CA GLY A 24 -10.96 -1.23 -3.58
C GLY A 24 -10.07 -0.23 -2.85
N VAL A 25 -9.56 -0.64 -1.70
CA VAL A 25 -8.49 0.08 -1.00
C VAL A 25 -7.44 -0.90 -0.48
N ASN A 26 -6.22 -0.41 -0.35
CA ASN A 26 -5.16 -1.10 0.36
C ASN A 26 -5.30 -0.80 1.86
N TRP A 27 -5.40 -1.86 2.67
CA TRP A 27 -5.35 -1.75 4.12
C TRP A 27 -3.99 -2.24 4.61
N GLY A 28 -3.08 -1.29 4.80
CA GLY A 28 -1.77 -1.51 5.40
C GLY A 28 -1.80 -1.45 6.93
N THR A 29 -0.83 -2.12 7.55
CA THR A 29 -0.75 -2.32 9.01
C THR A 29 0.62 -1.95 9.58
N GLN A 30 1.45 -1.24 8.82
CA GLN A 30 2.75 -0.78 9.28
C GLN A 30 2.58 0.54 10.05
N ALA A 31 1.91 0.46 11.20
CA ALA A 31 1.73 1.60 12.08
C ALA A 31 2.07 1.25 13.53
N SER A 32 2.60 2.23 14.27
CA SER A 32 2.97 2.08 15.68
C SER A 32 1.75 1.88 16.58
N HIS A 33 0.61 2.47 16.19
CA HIS A 33 -0.67 2.29 16.86
C HIS A 33 -1.76 2.03 15.81
N LEU A 34 -2.25 0.81 15.78
CA LEU A 34 -3.28 0.40 14.83
C LEU A 34 -4.67 0.79 15.32
N LEU A 35 -5.52 1.27 14.40
CA LEU A 35 -6.96 1.25 14.65
C LEU A 35 -7.42 -0.21 14.81
N PRO A 36 -8.36 -0.49 15.74
CA PRO A 36 -8.94 -1.81 15.88
C PRO A 36 -9.54 -2.30 14.55
N PRO A 37 -9.37 -3.58 14.16
CA PRO A 37 -9.90 -4.10 12.90
C PRO A 37 -11.40 -3.85 12.69
N ASP A 38 -12.22 -3.96 13.74
CA ASP A 38 -13.66 -3.68 13.67
C ASP A 38 -13.96 -2.20 13.36
N THR A 39 -13.11 -1.28 13.80
CA THR A 39 -13.21 0.15 13.47
C THR A 39 -12.92 0.36 11.98
N VAL A 40 -11.85 -0.24 11.46
CA VAL A 40 -11.49 -0.12 10.04
C VAL A 40 -12.54 -0.79 9.16
N VAL A 41 -13.05 -1.96 9.52
CA VAL A 41 -14.16 -2.62 8.80
C VAL A 41 -15.40 -1.74 8.76
N ARG A 42 -15.72 -1.02 9.85
CA ARG A 42 -16.81 -0.05 9.87
C ARG A 42 -16.53 1.10 8.92
N MET A 43 -15.31 1.64 8.90
CA MET A 43 -14.92 2.68 7.93
C MET A 43 -15.12 2.20 6.49
N LEU A 44 -14.65 0.99 6.16
CA LEU A 44 -14.84 0.41 4.82
C LEU A 44 -16.32 0.36 4.44
N ARG A 45 -17.18 -0.15 5.32
CA ARG A 45 -18.62 -0.27 5.08
C ARG A 45 -19.34 1.08 4.99
N GLU A 46 -19.05 2.00 5.90
CA GLU A 46 -19.69 3.33 5.92
C GLU A 46 -19.29 4.16 4.70
N ASN A 47 -18.07 3.97 4.18
CA ASN A 47 -17.61 4.60 2.94
C ASN A 47 -17.98 3.79 1.67
N GLY A 48 -18.77 2.72 1.80
CA GLY A 48 -19.21 1.89 0.67
C GLY A 48 -18.06 1.23 -0.11
N ILE A 49 -16.91 1.02 0.52
CA ILE A 49 -15.76 0.32 -0.07
C ILE A 49 -16.06 -1.17 -0.10
N GLN A 50 -15.90 -1.77 -1.28
CA GLN A 50 -16.38 -3.13 -1.55
C GLN A 50 -15.24 -4.15 -1.67
N LYS A 51 -13.99 -3.70 -1.84
CA LYS A 51 -12.82 -4.56 -1.98
C LYS A 51 -11.69 -4.07 -1.08
N VAL A 52 -10.90 -4.98 -0.54
CA VAL A 52 -9.70 -4.68 0.26
C VAL A 52 -8.54 -5.56 -0.15
N LYS A 53 -7.37 -4.96 -0.32
CA LYS A 53 -6.09 -5.66 -0.48
C LYS A 53 -5.32 -5.58 0.84
N LEU A 54 -4.92 -6.75 1.35
CA LEU A 54 -4.08 -6.92 2.52
C LEU A 54 -2.67 -7.34 2.09
N PHE A 55 -1.65 -6.91 2.84
CA PHE A 55 -0.25 -7.24 2.54
C PHE A 55 0.23 -8.54 3.20
N ASP A 56 -0.54 -9.03 4.17
CA ASP A 56 -0.35 -10.33 4.80
C ASP A 56 -1.71 -11.00 5.09
N ALA A 57 -1.67 -12.08 5.86
CA ALA A 57 -2.85 -12.83 6.30
C ALA A 57 -3.05 -12.70 7.82
N ASP A 58 -3.14 -11.47 8.33
CA ASP A 58 -3.46 -11.25 9.74
C ASP A 58 -4.84 -11.83 10.11
N TYR A 59 -4.84 -12.68 11.14
CA TYR A 59 -6.03 -13.41 11.57
C TYR A 59 -7.11 -12.49 12.13
N GLY A 60 -6.74 -11.47 12.90
CA GLY A 60 -7.67 -10.53 13.53
C GLY A 60 -8.41 -9.72 12.46
N ILE A 61 -7.65 -9.22 11.48
CA ILE A 61 -8.20 -8.49 10.32
C ILE A 61 -9.11 -9.38 9.48
N LEU A 62 -8.65 -10.57 9.08
CA LEU A 62 -9.46 -11.49 8.28
C LEU A 62 -10.73 -11.91 9.03
N LYS A 63 -10.65 -12.14 10.33
CA LYS A 63 -11.81 -12.45 11.16
C LYS A 63 -12.80 -11.28 11.19
N ALA A 64 -12.33 -10.03 11.37
CA ALA A 64 -13.18 -8.83 11.37
C ALA A 64 -13.87 -8.59 10.02
N LEU A 65 -13.23 -8.98 8.91
CA LEU A 65 -13.83 -8.93 7.57
C LEU A 65 -14.92 -10.00 7.33
N GLY A 66 -15.07 -10.96 8.24
CA GLY A 66 -16.06 -12.02 8.17
C GLY A 66 -17.50 -11.50 8.09
N LYS A 67 -18.32 -12.08 7.19
CA LYS A 67 -19.74 -11.73 6.99
C LYS A 67 -20.00 -10.27 6.53
N THR A 68 -18.96 -9.52 6.16
CA THR A 68 -19.11 -8.14 5.67
C THR A 68 -19.53 -8.08 4.20
N GLY A 69 -19.21 -9.11 3.41
CA GLY A 69 -19.35 -9.13 1.96
C GLY A 69 -18.21 -8.47 1.18
N ILE A 70 -17.31 -7.75 1.86
CA ILE A 70 -16.15 -7.08 1.26
C ILE A 70 -15.22 -8.13 0.64
N GLU A 71 -14.89 -7.97 -0.63
CA GLU A 71 -13.96 -8.85 -1.34
C GLU A 71 -12.54 -8.65 -0.84
N VAL A 72 -11.82 -9.74 -0.56
CA VAL A 72 -10.47 -9.69 0.00
C VAL A 72 -9.45 -10.26 -0.99
N MET A 73 -8.41 -9.48 -1.28
CA MET A 73 -7.14 -9.95 -1.81
C MET A 73 -6.15 -10.10 -0.64
N VAL A 74 -5.78 -11.34 -0.32
CA VAL A 74 -4.89 -11.64 0.82
C VAL A 74 -3.44 -11.75 0.34
N GLY A 75 -2.53 -11.05 1.01
CA GLY A 75 -1.11 -11.01 0.66
C GLY A 75 -0.31 -12.18 1.23
N ILE A 76 0.67 -12.63 0.45
CA ILE A 76 1.82 -13.42 0.92
C ILE A 76 3.03 -12.48 0.88
N PRO A 77 3.63 -12.14 2.03
CA PRO A 77 4.84 -11.33 2.07
C PRO A 77 6.01 -11.96 1.27
N ASN A 78 6.88 -11.11 0.72
CA ASN A 78 7.99 -11.55 -0.14
C ASN A 78 8.95 -12.54 0.55
N ASP A 79 9.18 -12.39 1.85
CA ASP A 79 10.03 -13.28 2.67
C ASP A 79 9.46 -14.71 2.81
N MET A 80 8.17 -14.90 2.58
CA MET A 80 7.51 -16.22 2.61
C MET A 80 7.61 -16.97 1.28
N LEU A 81 7.95 -16.30 0.17
CA LEU A 81 7.93 -16.88 -1.18
C LEU A 81 8.83 -18.11 -1.30
N ALA A 82 10.01 -18.10 -0.69
CA ALA A 82 10.92 -19.25 -0.69
C ALA A 82 10.29 -20.48 -0.01
N SER A 83 9.56 -20.28 1.09
CA SER A 83 8.92 -21.35 1.84
C SER A 83 7.78 -22.00 1.05
N VAL A 84 6.84 -21.19 0.54
CA VAL A 84 5.66 -21.70 -0.18
C VAL A 84 6.01 -22.16 -1.60
N GLY A 85 7.03 -21.56 -2.23
CA GLY A 85 7.54 -21.99 -3.54
C GLY A 85 8.40 -23.25 -3.47
N GLY A 86 9.16 -23.43 -2.39
CA GLY A 86 10.03 -24.60 -2.20
C GLY A 86 9.31 -25.85 -1.67
N SER A 87 8.09 -25.72 -1.14
CA SER A 87 7.36 -26.86 -0.55
C SER A 87 5.86 -26.78 -0.78
N MET A 88 5.33 -27.73 -1.56
CA MET A 88 3.89 -27.88 -1.75
C MET A 88 3.15 -28.08 -0.42
N LYS A 89 3.74 -28.81 0.53
CA LYS A 89 3.17 -28.98 1.88
C LYS A 89 3.08 -27.67 2.65
N ALA A 90 4.07 -26.78 2.49
CA ALA A 90 4.03 -25.45 3.10
C ALA A 90 2.94 -24.57 2.45
N ALA A 91 2.81 -24.61 1.13
CA ALA A 91 1.74 -23.91 0.40
C ALA A 91 0.34 -24.41 0.82
N GLU A 92 0.13 -25.72 0.91
CA GLU A 92 -1.11 -26.32 1.41
C GLU A 92 -1.44 -25.88 2.83
N LYS A 93 -0.44 -25.89 3.72
CA LYS A 93 -0.61 -25.43 5.10
C LYS A 93 -0.96 -23.94 5.17
N TRP A 94 -0.32 -23.12 4.33
CA TRP A 94 -0.60 -21.69 4.25
C TRP A 94 -2.04 -21.46 3.78
N VAL A 95 -2.46 -22.10 2.67
CA VAL A 95 -3.82 -21.98 2.14
C VAL A 95 -4.86 -22.47 3.15
N ALA A 96 -4.64 -23.61 3.79
CA ALA A 96 -5.58 -24.16 4.77
C ALA A 96 -5.82 -23.16 5.92
N LYS A 97 -4.74 -22.61 6.49
CA LYS A 97 -4.79 -21.70 7.63
C LYS A 97 -5.32 -20.30 7.26
N ASN A 98 -4.81 -19.73 6.18
CA ASN A 98 -4.99 -18.30 5.90
C ASN A 98 -6.12 -18.01 4.90
N VAL A 99 -6.61 -19.03 4.20
CA VAL A 99 -7.68 -18.88 3.20
C VAL A 99 -8.86 -19.78 3.53
N SER A 100 -8.67 -21.11 3.51
CA SER A 100 -9.78 -22.06 3.67
C SER A 100 -10.49 -21.94 5.02
N GLU A 101 -9.72 -21.81 6.12
CA GLU A 101 -10.28 -21.62 7.46
C GLU A 101 -11.10 -20.32 7.55
N HIS A 102 -10.64 -19.22 6.97
CA HIS A 102 -11.35 -17.94 7.01
C HIS A 102 -12.62 -17.93 6.12
N ILE A 103 -12.58 -18.55 4.94
CA ILE A 103 -13.77 -18.71 4.10
C ILE A 103 -14.82 -19.56 4.84
N SER A 104 -14.42 -20.70 5.40
CA SER A 104 -15.35 -21.68 6.00
C SER A 104 -15.84 -21.29 7.38
N SER A 105 -14.96 -20.80 8.26
CA SER A 105 -15.26 -20.56 9.68
C SER A 105 -15.72 -19.13 9.94
N ASN A 106 -15.13 -18.15 9.24
CA ASN A 106 -15.38 -16.72 9.45
C ASN A 106 -16.28 -16.11 8.36
N ASN A 107 -16.57 -16.83 7.27
CA ASN A 107 -17.34 -16.35 6.12
C ASN A 107 -16.72 -15.08 5.50
N VAL A 108 -15.41 -15.09 5.31
CA VAL A 108 -14.66 -14.03 4.62
C VAL A 108 -14.76 -14.23 3.12
N ASN A 109 -15.06 -13.16 2.37
CA ASN A 109 -15.20 -13.20 0.91
C ASN A 109 -13.82 -13.04 0.23
N ILE A 110 -12.94 -14.02 0.39
CA ILE A 110 -11.62 -14.01 -0.27
C ILE A 110 -11.79 -14.35 -1.76
N ARG A 111 -11.21 -13.51 -2.62
CA ARG A 111 -11.24 -13.65 -4.10
C ARG A 111 -9.87 -13.86 -4.70
N TYR A 112 -8.83 -13.29 -4.09
CA TYR A 112 -7.49 -13.34 -4.61
C TYR A 112 -6.46 -13.65 -3.53
N VAL A 113 -5.39 -14.35 -3.91
CA VAL A 113 -4.14 -14.42 -3.15
C VAL A 113 -3.07 -13.67 -3.94
N ALA A 114 -2.56 -12.57 -3.37
CA ALA A 114 -1.43 -11.82 -3.89
C ALA A 114 -0.12 -12.49 -3.46
N VAL A 115 0.54 -13.19 -4.38
CA VAL A 115 1.76 -13.95 -4.09
C VAL A 115 2.98 -13.05 -4.24
N GLY A 116 3.38 -12.42 -3.14
CA GLY A 116 4.38 -11.35 -3.11
C GLY A 116 3.76 -9.96 -3.29
N ASN A 117 4.59 -8.93 -3.12
CA ASN A 117 4.27 -7.55 -3.51
C ASN A 117 5.51 -6.94 -4.18
N GLU A 118 5.38 -6.62 -5.47
CA GLU A 118 6.44 -6.09 -6.31
C GLU A 118 7.77 -6.86 -6.26
N PRO A 119 7.76 -8.21 -6.34
CA PRO A 119 8.97 -9.01 -6.12
C PRO A 119 10.10 -8.74 -7.13
N PHE A 120 9.78 -8.09 -8.25
CA PHE A 120 10.70 -7.85 -9.37
C PHE A 120 11.27 -6.41 -9.40
N LEU A 121 11.01 -5.61 -8.36
CA LEU A 121 11.66 -4.32 -8.19
C LEU A 121 13.18 -4.47 -8.28
N LYS A 122 13.82 -3.52 -8.96
CA LYS A 122 15.28 -3.48 -9.10
C LYS A 122 16.01 -3.43 -7.76
N THR A 123 15.40 -2.82 -6.73
CA THR A 123 15.96 -2.71 -5.37
C THR A 123 16.17 -4.06 -4.69
N TYR A 124 15.41 -5.09 -5.08
CA TYR A 124 15.60 -6.45 -4.56
C TYR A 124 16.74 -7.21 -5.24
N ASN A 125 17.41 -6.63 -6.25
CA ASN A 125 18.56 -7.20 -6.93
C ASN A 125 18.37 -8.67 -7.34
N GLY A 126 17.18 -9.00 -7.85
CA GLY A 126 16.85 -10.33 -8.34
C GLY A 126 16.48 -11.38 -7.27
N SER A 127 16.43 -11.02 -5.99
CA SER A 127 16.21 -11.95 -4.85
C SER A 127 14.99 -12.86 -5.01
N TYR A 128 13.94 -12.39 -5.69
CA TYR A 128 12.68 -13.12 -5.82
C TYR A 128 12.43 -13.70 -7.23
N LEU A 129 13.28 -13.42 -8.23
CA LEU A 129 13.03 -13.77 -9.65
C LEU A 129 12.76 -15.26 -9.88
N HIS A 130 13.49 -16.13 -9.18
CA HIS A 130 13.42 -17.57 -9.37
C HIS A 130 12.37 -18.27 -8.48
N ILE A 131 11.83 -17.59 -7.46
CA ILE A 131 10.95 -18.20 -6.46
C ILE A 131 9.48 -17.75 -6.60
N THR A 132 9.22 -16.59 -7.22
CA THR A 132 7.85 -16.07 -7.39
C THR A 132 6.95 -17.01 -8.18
N LEU A 133 7.40 -17.52 -9.33
CA LEU A 133 6.58 -18.43 -10.15
C LEU A 133 6.32 -19.79 -9.45
N PRO A 134 7.31 -20.46 -8.85
CA PRO A 134 7.06 -21.64 -8.01
C PRO A 134 6.05 -21.38 -6.88
N ALA A 135 6.18 -20.26 -6.16
CA ALA A 135 5.24 -19.88 -5.12
C ALA A 135 3.81 -19.70 -5.67
N LEU A 136 3.68 -18.97 -6.78
CA LEU A 136 2.41 -18.72 -7.46
C LEU A 136 1.72 -20.03 -7.87
N SER A 137 2.48 -20.94 -8.48
CA SER A 137 2.01 -22.26 -8.93
C SER A 137 1.58 -23.16 -7.77
N ASN A 138 2.39 -23.24 -6.71
CA ASN A 138 2.08 -24.06 -5.54
C ASN A 138 0.83 -23.57 -4.81
N ILE A 139 0.67 -22.25 -4.65
CA ILE A 139 -0.52 -21.68 -4.01
C ILE A 139 -1.77 -21.94 -4.85
N GLN A 140 -1.72 -21.76 -6.17
CA GLN A 140 -2.86 -22.07 -7.04
C GLN A 140 -3.24 -23.56 -6.96
N SER A 141 -2.24 -24.45 -6.95
CA SER A 141 -2.45 -25.89 -6.79
C SER A 141 -3.06 -26.24 -5.44
N ALA A 142 -2.65 -25.55 -4.37
CA ALA A 142 -3.17 -25.75 -3.02
C ALA A 142 -4.63 -25.27 -2.90
N LEU A 143 -4.98 -24.15 -3.53
CA LEU A 143 -6.36 -23.67 -3.64
C LEU A 143 -7.25 -24.67 -4.39
N ILE A 144 -6.76 -25.25 -5.50
CA ILE A 144 -7.47 -26.30 -6.24
C ILE A 144 -7.67 -27.55 -5.37
N LYS A 145 -6.62 -28.02 -4.69
CA LYS A 145 -6.68 -29.18 -3.80
C LYS A 145 -7.64 -28.98 -2.62
N ALA A 146 -7.73 -27.76 -2.11
CA ALA A 146 -8.68 -27.38 -1.07
C ALA A 146 -10.13 -27.20 -1.58
N GLY A 147 -10.38 -27.38 -2.89
CA GLY A 147 -11.72 -27.27 -3.49
C GLY A 147 -12.21 -25.84 -3.70
N ILE A 148 -11.35 -24.84 -3.53
CA ILE A 148 -11.71 -23.41 -3.63
C ILE A 148 -11.06 -22.69 -4.83
N GLY A 149 -10.35 -23.40 -5.71
CA GLY A 149 -9.63 -22.82 -6.85
C GLY A 149 -10.52 -22.21 -7.96
N SER A 150 -11.84 -22.42 -7.91
CA SER A 150 -12.82 -21.70 -8.75
C SER A 150 -13.28 -20.37 -8.11
N GLN A 151 -13.23 -20.26 -6.78
CA GLN A 151 -13.61 -19.07 -6.03
C GLN A 151 -12.44 -18.11 -5.82
N VAL A 152 -11.24 -18.66 -5.56
CA VAL A 152 -10.03 -17.91 -5.23
C VAL A 152 -8.98 -18.11 -6.32
N LYS A 153 -8.51 -17.02 -6.89
CA LYS A 153 -7.43 -17.00 -7.89
C LYS A 153 -6.14 -16.44 -7.32
N VAL A 154 -5.01 -16.78 -7.91
CA VAL A 154 -3.73 -16.18 -7.52
C VAL A 154 -3.39 -14.99 -8.42
N THR A 155 -2.59 -14.06 -7.94
CA THR A 155 -2.00 -13.00 -8.76
C THR A 155 -0.64 -12.61 -8.18
N VAL A 156 0.12 -11.81 -8.91
CA VAL A 156 1.35 -11.17 -8.41
C VAL A 156 1.15 -9.68 -8.61
N PRO A 157 0.99 -8.87 -7.54
CA PRO A 157 1.08 -7.42 -7.63
C PRO A 157 2.50 -7.05 -8.08
N LEU A 158 2.62 -6.48 -9.28
CA LEU A 158 3.87 -6.09 -9.89
C LEU A 158 3.93 -4.57 -10.02
N ASN A 159 5.08 -3.98 -9.76
CA ASN A 159 5.28 -2.56 -10.01
C ASN A 159 5.25 -2.28 -11.52
N ALA A 160 4.84 -1.08 -11.93
CA ALA A 160 4.92 -0.65 -13.32
C ALA A 160 6.35 -0.65 -13.91
N ASP A 161 7.40 -0.76 -13.07
CA ASP A 161 8.80 -0.87 -13.51
C ASP A 161 9.14 -2.18 -14.23
N VAL A 162 8.24 -3.17 -14.25
CA VAL A 162 8.47 -4.47 -14.90
C VAL A 162 8.29 -4.42 -16.43
N TYR A 163 7.73 -3.34 -16.95
CA TYR A 163 7.62 -3.05 -18.37
C TYR A 163 8.22 -1.69 -18.71
N ALA A 164 8.60 -1.52 -19.96
CA ALA A 164 9.14 -0.28 -20.49
C ALA A 164 8.64 -0.07 -21.92
N SER A 165 8.78 1.15 -22.43
CA SER A 165 8.56 1.44 -23.85
C SER A 165 9.88 1.59 -24.57
N SER A 166 10.01 0.95 -25.74
CA SER A 166 11.19 1.07 -26.59
C SER A 166 11.29 2.42 -27.33
N ASN A 167 10.20 3.18 -27.39
CA ASN A 167 10.09 4.40 -28.19
C ASN A 167 9.45 5.57 -27.43
N THR A 168 9.36 5.48 -26.09
CA THR A 168 8.69 6.44 -25.18
C THR A 168 7.16 6.52 -25.28
N TYR A 169 6.54 5.83 -26.22
CA TYR A 169 5.09 5.79 -26.40
C TYR A 169 4.49 4.46 -25.89
N PRO A 170 3.23 4.43 -25.43
CA PRO A 170 2.58 3.20 -24.97
C PRO A 170 2.63 2.04 -25.97
N SER A 171 2.49 2.32 -27.26
CA SER A 171 2.55 1.33 -28.36
C SER A 171 3.87 0.58 -28.45
N GLY A 172 4.96 1.15 -27.94
CA GLY A 172 6.27 0.51 -27.83
C GLY A 172 6.45 -0.39 -26.61
N GLY A 173 5.39 -0.57 -25.80
CA GLY A 173 5.40 -1.31 -24.55
C GLY A 173 5.83 -2.77 -24.68
N ASP A 174 6.74 -3.21 -23.82
CA ASP A 174 7.14 -4.59 -23.64
C ASP A 174 7.66 -4.84 -22.21
N PHE A 175 7.79 -6.10 -21.80
CA PHE A 175 8.44 -6.43 -20.54
C PHE A 175 9.92 -6.08 -20.59
N ARG A 176 10.47 -5.64 -19.44
CA ARG A 176 11.86 -5.24 -19.33
C ARG A 176 12.79 -6.41 -19.68
N THR A 177 13.83 -6.15 -20.47
CA THR A 177 14.64 -7.21 -21.12
C THR A 177 15.36 -8.13 -20.13
N ASP A 178 15.79 -7.61 -18.97
CA ASP A 178 16.47 -8.35 -17.90
C ASP A 178 15.55 -9.37 -17.18
N ILE A 179 14.24 -9.19 -17.26
CA ILE A 179 13.24 -10.03 -16.59
C ILE A 179 12.17 -10.58 -17.55
N PHE A 180 12.38 -10.43 -18.86
CA PHE A 180 11.40 -10.79 -19.89
C PHE A 180 10.94 -12.24 -19.77
N ASP A 181 11.89 -13.19 -19.68
CA ASP A 181 11.58 -14.63 -19.61
C ASP A 181 10.80 -15.00 -18.32
N PRO A 182 11.23 -14.60 -17.10
CA PRO A 182 10.42 -14.77 -15.89
C PRO A 182 9.03 -14.15 -16.00
N MET A 183 8.91 -12.93 -16.53
CA MET A 183 7.64 -12.23 -16.69
C MET A 183 6.69 -12.96 -17.63
N LEU A 184 7.18 -13.40 -18.80
CA LEU A 184 6.38 -14.12 -19.77
C LEU A 184 5.85 -15.45 -19.21
N LYS A 185 6.65 -16.14 -18.39
CA LYS A 185 6.20 -17.36 -17.70
C LYS A 185 5.11 -17.08 -16.66
N ILE A 186 5.21 -16.00 -15.91
CA ILE A 186 4.16 -15.57 -14.96
C ILE A 186 2.88 -15.19 -15.72
N VAL A 187 2.99 -14.37 -16.76
CA VAL A 187 1.85 -13.95 -17.60
C VAL A 187 1.13 -15.16 -18.19
N LYS A 188 1.90 -16.11 -18.77
CA LYS A 188 1.35 -17.36 -19.29
C LYS A 188 0.62 -18.15 -18.19
N PHE A 189 1.23 -18.31 -17.02
CA PHE A 189 0.60 -19.00 -15.89
C PHE A 189 -0.71 -18.34 -15.45
N LEU A 190 -0.73 -17.01 -15.36
CA LEU A 190 -1.94 -16.26 -14.98
C LEU A 190 -3.05 -16.48 -16.02
N ASN A 191 -2.72 -16.40 -17.30
CA ASN A 191 -3.66 -16.69 -18.38
C ASN A 191 -4.21 -18.12 -18.31
N ASP A 192 -3.33 -19.12 -18.18
CA ASP A 192 -3.71 -20.54 -18.15
C ASP A 192 -4.56 -20.90 -16.90
N SER A 193 -4.46 -20.11 -15.81
CA SER A 193 -5.22 -20.31 -14.57
C SER A 193 -6.50 -19.47 -14.46
N ASN A 194 -6.83 -18.68 -15.49
CA ASN A 194 -7.89 -17.66 -15.47
C ASN A 194 -7.72 -16.67 -14.32
N SER A 195 -6.49 -16.20 -14.13
CA SER A 195 -6.09 -15.27 -13.08
C SER A 195 -5.71 -13.90 -13.69
N PRO A 196 -5.95 -12.79 -12.99
CA PRO A 196 -5.62 -11.46 -13.49
C PRO A 196 -4.13 -11.13 -13.33
N PHE A 197 -3.63 -10.26 -14.19
CA PHE A 197 -2.40 -9.52 -13.96
C PHE A 197 -2.68 -8.36 -13.00
N THR A 198 -1.94 -8.24 -11.90
CA THR A 198 -2.09 -7.11 -10.98
C THR A 198 -0.91 -6.17 -11.12
N VAL A 199 -1.17 -4.89 -11.37
CA VAL A 199 -0.15 -3.86 -11.53
C VAL A 199 -0.33 -2.73 -10.53
N ASN A 200 0.77 -2.27 -9.94
CA ASN A 200 0.83 -1.12 -9.06
C ASN A 200 1.37 0.07 -9.87
N ILE A 201 0.63 1.19 -9.91
CA ILE A 201 0.96 2.36 -10.73
C ILE A 201 0.99 3.60 -9.84
N TYR A 202 2.09 4.34 -9.92
CA TYR A 202 2.35 5.50 -9.05
C TYR A 202 2.80 6.73 -9.83
N PRO A 203 1.87 7.52 -10.40
CA PRO A 203 2.23 8.72 -11.17
C PRO A 203 3.04 9.75 -10.37
N PHE A 204 2.82 9.82 -9.06
CA PHE A 204 3.63 10.63 -8.12
C PHE A 204 5.14 10.37 -8.28
N ILE A 205 5.57 9.12 -8.46
CA ILE A 205 6.98 8.76 -8.52
C ILE A 205 7.68 9.43 -9.70
N SER A 206 6.99 9.66 -10.83
CA SER A 206 7.57 10.38 -11.96
C SER A 206 7.93 11.83 -11.61
N LEU A 207 7.11 12.51 -10.81
CA LEU A 207 7.43 13.86 -10.30
C LEU A 207 8.50 13.86 -9.21
N TYR A 208 8.57 12.79 -8.43
CA TYR A 208 9.59 12.64 -7.40
C TYR A 208 10.99 12.44 -8.02
N THR A 209 11.09 11.63 -9.07
CA THR A 209 12.38 11.27 -9.68
C THR A 209 12.84 12.20 -10.81
N ASP A 210 11.92 12.92 -11.47
CA ASP A 210 12.24 13.82 -12.58
C ASP A 210 11.57 15.20 -12.40
N SER A 211 12.39 16.21 -12.12
CA SER A 211 11.92 17.60 -11.95
C SER A 211 11.37 18.23 -13.23
N ASN A 212 11.63 17.65 -14.39
CA ASN A 212 11.14 18.12 -15.69
C ASN A 212 9.87 17.38 -16.14
N PHE A 213 9.39 16.40 -15.37
CA PHE A 213 8.16 15.69 -15.72
C PHE A 213 6.98 16.68 -15.79
N PRO A 214 6.14 16.60 -16.84
CA PRO A 214 5.03 17.53 -17.01
C PRO A 214 3.98 17.32 -15.92
N VAL A 215 3.97 18.20 -14.90
CA VAL A 215 3.09 18.12 -13.72
C VAL A 215 1.63 17.88 -14.08
N GLU A 216 1.10 18.63 -15.04
CA GLU A 216 -0.30 18.50 -15.46
C GLU A 216 -0.64 17.11 -16.03
N TYR A 217 0.34 16.41 -16.61
CA TYR A 217 0.18 15.06 -17.15
C TYR A 217 0.02 13.99 -16.07
N ALA A 218 0.36 14.29 -14.82
CA ALA A 218 0.12 13.37 -13.70
C ALA A 218 -1.36 13.33 -13.28
N PHE A 219 -2.18 14.30 -13.70
CA PHE A 219 -3.56 14.48 -13.26
C PHE A 219 -4.59 14.21 -14.37
N PHE A 220 -5.88 14.21 -14.01
CA PHE A 220 -6.99 13.80 -14.88
C PHE A 220 -7.92 14.94 -15.30
N ASP A 221 -7.54 16.19 -15.08
CA ASP A 221 -8.40 17.36 -15.37
C ASP A 221 -8.33 17.85 -16.81
N GLY A 222 -7.53 17.21 -17.66
CA GLY A 222 -7.46 17.50 -19.10
C GLY A 222 -6.63 18.73 -19.44
N ASN A 223 -5.90 19.30 -18.47
CA ASN A 223 -5.02 20.45 -18.70
C ASN A 223 -3.68 20.07 -19.35
N ALA A 224 -3.33 18.78 -19.36
CA ALA A 224 -2.08 18.32 -19.94
C ALA A 224 -2.10 18.42 -21.47
N THR A 225 -0.96 18.78 -22.06
CA THR A 225 -0.71 18.51 -23.48
C THR A 225 -0.66 16.99 -23.67
N PRO A 226 -1.52 16.41 -24.52
CA PRO A 226 -1.60 14.96 -24.62
C PRO A 226 -0.35 14.39 -25.31
N LEU A 227 0.06 13.20 -24.87
CA LEU A 227 1.01 12.37 -25.60
C LEU A 227 0.28 11.77 -26.81
N ASN A 228 0.78 12.04 -28.02
CA ASN A 228 0.23 11.50 -29.26
C ASN A 228 1.04 10.28 -29.72
N ASP A 229 0.45 9.10 -29.58
CA ASP A 229 1.01 7.82 -29.99
C ASP A 229 0.30 7.31 -31.25
N GLY A 230 0.82 7.69 -32.42
CA GLY A 230 0.29 7.24 -33.70
C GLY A 230 -1.17 7.64 -33.96
N GLY A 231 -1.64 8.75 -33.39
CA GLY A 231 -3.03 9.23 -33.45
C GLY A 231 -3.85 8.92 -32.19
N THR A 232 -3.36 8.07 -31.29
CA THR A 232 -3.97 7.83 -29.97
C THR A 232 -3.49 8.91 -29.00
N LEU A 233 -4.44 9.65 -28.42
CA LEU A 233 -4.12 10.74 -27.50
C LEU A 233 -4.28 10.29 -26.05
N TYR A 234 -3.22 10.44 -25.27
CA TYR A 234 -3.23 10.20 -23.83
C TYR A 234 -3.14 11.54 -23.10
N TYR A 235 -4.16 11.87 -22.32
CA TYR A 235 -4.22 13.14 -21.57
C TYR A 235 -3.68 13.02 -20.14
N ASN A 236 -3.38 11.81 -19.68
CA ASN A 236 -2.81 11.57 -18.36
C ASN A 236 -1.85 10.38 -18.41
N MET A 237 -0.92 10.36 -17.45
CA MET A 237 0.12 9.34 -17.31
C MET A 237 -0.46 7.97 -16.98
N PHE A 238 -1.55 7.90 -16.21
CA PHE A 238 -2.16 6.63 -15.82
C PHE A 238 -2.64 5.83 -17.04
N ASP A 239 -3.39 6.44 -17.94
CA ASP A 239 -3.88 5.78 -19.17
C ASP A 239 -2.71 5.32 -20.04
N ALA A 240 -1.70 6.18 -20.23
CA ALA A 240 -0.52 5.83 -21.02
C ALA A 240 0.29 4.69 -20.38
N ASN A 241 0.45 4.68 -19.06
CA ASN A 241 1.18 3.65 -18.35
C ASN A 241 0.45 2.30 -18.40
N LEU A 242 -0.86 2.29 -18.16
CA LEU A 242 -1.69 1.10 -18.22
C LEU A 242 -1.77 0.54 -19.66
N ASP A 243 -1.81 1.40 -20.68
CA ASP A 243 -1.77 0.96 -22.08
C ASP A 243 -0.39 0.48 -22.51
N THR A 244 0.70 0.97 -21.89
CA THR A 244 2.03 0.39 -22.09
C THR A 244 2.04 -1.09 -21.66
N LEU A 245 1.43 -1.41 -20.52
CA LEU A 245 1.25 -2.81 -20.08
C LEU A 245 0.32 -3.58 -21.03
N ALA A 246 -0.79 -2.98 -21.45
CA ALA A 246 -1.73 -3.62 -22.38
C ALA A 246 -1.06 -3.98 -23.72
N HIS A 247 -0.21 -3.09 -24.25
CA HIS A 247 0.62 -3.34 -25.42
C HIS A 247 1.64 -4.45 -25.17
N ALA A 248 2.34 -4.46 -24.04
CA ALA A 248 3.25 -5.53 -23.67
C ALA A 248 2.54 -6.91 -23.64
N LEU A 249 1.36 -6.97 -23.03
CA LEU A 249 0.55 -8.20 -23.00
C LEU A 249 0.09 -8.61 -24.41
N GLN A 250 -0.43 -7.68 -25.21
CA GLN A 250 -0.89 -7.94 -26.58
C GLN A 250 0.24 -8.46 -27.48
N LYS A 251 1.41 -7.81 -27.43
CA LYS A 251 2.60 -8.17 -28.20
C LYS A 251 3.07 -9.60 -27.89
N ASN A 252 2.90 -10.02 -26.64
CA ASN A 252 3.29 -11.34 -26.16
C ASN A 252 2.16 -12.39 -26.22
N GLY A 253 1.03 -12.09 -26.88
CA GLY A 253 -0.06 -13.05 -27.12
C GLY A 253 -1.12 -13.15 -26.01
N PHE A 254 -1.09 -12.26 -25.02
CA PHE A 254 -1.96 -12.27 -23.83
C PHE A 254 -2.83 -11.01 -23.74
N GLY A 255 -3.22 -10.44 -24.88
CA GLY A 255 -3.99 -9.19 -24.96
C GLY A 255 -5.34 -9.19 -24.23
N ASN A 256 -5.93 -10.37 -24.00
CA ASN A 256 -7.20 -10.54 -23.28
C ASN A 256 -7.03 -10.79 -21.78
N LEU A 257 -5.80 -10.88 -21.26
CA LEU A 257 -5.55 -11.12 -19.84
C LEU A 257 -6.13 -9.95 -19.01
N PRO A 258 -7.04 -10.19 -18.05
CA PRO A 258 -7.59 -9.14 -17.21
C PRO A 258 -6.49 -8.44 -16.42
N ILE A 259 -6.63 -7.13 -16.24
CA ILE A 259 -5.72 -6.32 -15.42
C ILE A 259 -6.48 -5.78 -14.21
N ILE A 260 -5.86 -5.89 -13.03
CA ILE A 260 -6.25 -5.20 -11.81
C ILE A 260 -5.18 -4.15 -11.51
N VAL A 261 -5.59 -2.92 -11.22
CA VAL A 261 -4.70 -1.90 -10.64
C VAL A 261 -4.65 -2.14 -9.12
N GLY A 262 -3.60 -2.81 -8.66
CA GLY A 262 -3.44 -3.26 -7.28
C GLY A 262 -3.13 -2.14 -6.29
N GLU A 263 -2.49 -1.07 -6.76
CA GLU A 263 -2.15 0.11 -5.98
C GLU A 263 -2.14 1.34 -6.91
N ILE A 264 -2.82 2.41 -6.49
CA ILE A 264 -2.85 3.70 -7.16
C ILE A 264 -3.21 4.78 -6.15
N GLY A 265 -2.47 5.88 -6.11
CA GLY A 265 -2.71 6.93 -5.13
C GLY A 265 -1.70 8.05 -5.22
N TRP A 266 -1.69 8.90 -4.20
CA TRP A 266 -0.78 10.03 -4.10
C TRP A 266 -0.54 10.42 -2.63
N PRO A 267 0.72 10.56 -2.20
CA PRO A 267 1.05 10.87 -0.80
C PRO A 267 0.78 12.34 -0.46
N THR A 268 0.48 12.63 0.80
CA THR A 268 0.10 13.99 1.22
C THR A 268 1.17 14.78 1.96
N ASP A 269 2.32 14.17 2.23
CA ASP A 269 3.44 14.80 2.93
C ASP A 269 4.75 14.04 2.65
N GLY A 270 5.86 14.54 3.17
CA GLY A 270 7.18 13.91 3.03
C GLY A 270 7.96 14.26 1.75
N ASP A 271 7.35 15.03 0.84
CA ASP A 271 7.99 15.63 -0.33
C ASP A 271 7.21 16.88 -0.77
N ARG A 272 7.84 17.83 -1.47
CA ARG A 272 7.15 19.04 -1.99
C ARG A 272 5.96 18.75 -2.91
N ASN A 273 6.02 17.65 -3.67
CA ASN A 273 4.95 17.20 -4.57
C ASN A 273 3.99 16.24 -3.85
N ALA A 274 4.33 15.78 -2.65
CA ALA A 274 3.46 15.02 -1.77
C ALA A 274 2.74 15.99 -0.85
N ASN A 275 1.57 16.48 -1.27
CA ASN A 275 0.80 17.46 -0.51
C ASN A 275 -0.71 17.20 -0.64
N ILE A 276 -1.49 17.72 0.30
CA ILE A 276 -2.95 17.54 0.37
C ILE A 276 -3.64 18.01 -0.93
N GLU A 277 -3.15 19.08 -1.57
CA GLU A 277 -3.77 19.62 -2.78
C GLU A 277 -3.61 18.65 -3.96
N TYR A 278 -2.39 18.18 -4.21
CA TYR A 278 -2.09 17.23 -5.28
C TYR A 278 -2.72 15.87 -5.00
N ALA A 279 -2.72 15.40 -3.76
CA ALA A 279 -3.37 14.14 -3.41
C ALA A 279 -4.89 14.19 -3.62
N ARG A 280 -5.53 15.31 -3.25
CA ARG A 280 -6.95 15.53 -3.54
C ARG A 280 -7.21 15.59 -5.05
N ARG A 281 -6.42 16.39 -5.79
CA ARG A 281 -6.54 16.57 -7.25
C ARG A 281 -6.42 15.23 -7.97
N PHE A 282 -5.38 14.47 -7.64
CA PHE A 282 -5.12 13.16 -8.23
C PHE A 282 -6.22 12.16 -7.90
N ASN A 283 -6.50 11.92 -6.60
CA ASN A 283 -7.45 10.88 -6.21
C ASN A 283 -8.88 11.22 -6.66
N GLN A 284 -9.30 12.49 -6.60
CA GLN A 284 -10.62 12.88 -7.12
C GLN A 284 -10.69 12.72 -8.65
N GLY A 285 -9.63 13.09 -9.37
CA GLY A 285 -9.51 12.90 -10.81
C GLY A 285 -9.59 11.42 -11.20
N PHE A 286 -8.83 10.58 -10.50
CA PHE A 286 -8.85 9.13 -10.68
C PHE A 286 -10.23 8.54 -10.41
N MET A 287 -10.88 8.91 -9.30
CA MET A 287 -12.26 8.46 -9.02
C MET A 287 -13.25 8.90 -10.10
N SER A 288 -13.08 10.10 -10.64
CA SER A 288 -13.91 10.62 -11.74
C SER A 288 -13.68 9.80 -13.02
N HIS A 289 -12.43 9.47 -13.34
CA HIS A 289 -12.06 8.60 -14.46
C HIS A 289 -12.67 7.19 -14.32
N ILE A 290 -12.51 6.55 -13.15
CA ILE A 290 -13.06 5.20 -12.89
C ILE A 290 -14.59 5.19 -12.95
N SER A 291 -15.25 6.17 -12.33
CA SER A 291 -16.71 6.29 -12.35
C SER A 291 -17.29 6.55 -13.75
N GLY A 292 -16.51 7.20 -14.63
CA GLY A 292 -16.86 7.37 -16.03
C GLY A 292 -16.89 6.07 -16.84
N GLY A 293 -16.26 5.00 -16.36
CA GLY A 293 -16.34 3.65 -16.93
C GLY A 293 -15.74 3.51 -18.33
N LYS A 294 -15.00 4.51 -18.81
CA LYS A 294 -14.44 4.53 -20.17
C LYS A 294 -13.23 3.61 -20.35
N GLY A 295 -12.52 3.29 -19.26
CA GLY A 295 -11.23 2.62 -19.33
C GLY A 295 -10.17 3.50 -19.99
N THR A 296 -9.19 2.85 -20.61
CA THR A 296 -8.10 3.50 -21.34
C THR A 296 -8.36 3.50 -22.85
N PRO A 297 -7.60 4.29 -23.64
CA PRO A 297 -7.71 4.26 -25.10
C PRO A 297 -7.57 2.87 -25.73
N MET A 298 -6.65 2.02 -25.27
CA MET A 298 -6.45 0.66 -25.78
C MET A 298 -7.44 -0.35 -25.17
N ARG A 299 -7.83 -0.17 -23.91
CA ARG A 299 -8.77 -1.05 -23.20
C ARG A 299 -9.97 -0.26 -22.68
N PRO A 300 -10.99 -0.03 -23.53
CA PRO A 300 -12.15 0.80 -23.18
C PRO A 300 -13.18 0.04 -22.33
N VAL A 301 -12.73 -0.49 -21.19
CA VAL A 301 -13.52 -1.27 -20.23
C VAL A 301 -13.34 -0.73 -18.81
N PRO A 302 -14.31 -0.91 -17.90
CA PRO A 302 -14.15 -0.54 -16.51
C PRO A 302 -12.89 -1.16 -15.89
N ILE A 303 -12.20 -0.39 -15.06
CA ILE A 303 -10.93 -0.78 -14.44
C ILE A 303 -11.22 -1.17 -12.98
N ASP A 304 -10.80 -2.39 -12.62
CA ASP A 304 -10.74 -2.79 -11.22
C ASP A 304 -9.49 -2.21 -10.56
N ALA A 305 -9.67 -1.40 -9.53
CA ALA A 305 -8.59 -0.66 -8.89
C ALA A 305 -8.68 -0.66 -7.36
N TYR A 306 -7.52 -0.53 -6.71
CA TYR A 306 -7.38 -0.38 -5.26
C TYR A 306 -6.60 0.88 -4.93
N LEU A 307 -7.23 1.84 -4.26
CA LEU A 307 -6.55 3.05 -3.79
C LEU A 307 -5.43 2.69 -2.79
N PHE A 308 -4.27 3.29 -2.95
CA PHE A 308 -3.15 3.18 -2.02
C PHE A 308 -2.96 4.50 -1.28
N SER A 309 -3.27 4.58 0.02
CA SER A 309 -3.86 3.55 0.88
C SER A 309 -5.02 4.11 1.71
N LEU A 310 -5.65 3.26 2.53
CA LEU A 310 -6.74 3.71 3.39
C LEU A 310 -6.24 4.69 4.47
N ILE A 311 -5.14 4.37 5.14
CA ILE A 311 -4.66 5.03 6.37
C ILE A 311 -3.15 5.24 6.27
N ASP A 312 -2.65 6.35 6.82
CA ASP A 312 -1.20 6.60 6.97
C ASP A 312 -0.52 5.55 7.87
N GLU A 313 0.74 5.22 7.56
CA GLU A 313 1.47 4.09 8.12
C GLU A 313 2.87 4.54 8.58
N ASP A 314 2.99 4.94 9.85
CA ASP A 314 4.19 5.59 10.43
C ASP A 314 5.38 4.63 10.70
N GLU A 315 5.21 3.33 10.48
CA GLU A 315 6.28 2.32 10.56
C GLU A 315 6.74 1.82 9.18
N LYS A 316 6.18 2.34 8.08
CA LYS A 316 6.72 2.03 6.75
C LYS A 316 8.18 2.45 6.66
N SER A 317 8.98 1.62 5.97
CA SER A 317 10.33 1.99 5.59
C SER A 317 10.30 3.27 4.75
N ILE A 318 11.22 4.17 5.05
CA ILE A 318 11.41 5.43 4.33
C ILE A 318 12.56 5.34 3.32
N ASP A 319 13.12 4.15 3.08
CA ASP A 319 14.20 3.95 2.10
C ASP A 319 13.83 4.46 0.70
N PRO A 320 12.58 4.30 0.20
CA PRO A 320 12.15 4.91 -1.06
C PRO A 320 11.98 6.44 -0.98
N GLY A 321 11.73 6.97 0.22
CA GLY A 321 11.53 8.38 0.51
C GLY A 321 10.60 8.61 1.70
N ASN A 322 10.67 9.82 2.28
CA ASN A 322 9.86 10.23 3.43
C ASN A 322 8.34 10.17 3.15
N PHE A 323 7.93 10.28 1.88
CA PHE A 323 6.53 10.23 1.47
C PHE A 323 5.85 8.88 1.73
N GLU A 324 6.62 7.80 1.94
CA GLU A 324 6.09 6.45 2.15
C GLU A 324 5.12 6.33 3.32
N ARG A 325 5.19 7.22 4.31
CA ARG A 325 4.30 7.17 5.48
C ARG A 325 2.97 7.90 5.29
N HIS A 326 2.75 8.53 4.13
CA HIS A 326 1.71 9.55 3.93
C HIS A 326 0.71 9.26 2.80
N TRP A 327 0.58 8.01 2.38
CA TRP A 327 -0.30 7.58 1.29
C TRP A 327 -1.79 7.49 1.66
N GLY A 328 -2.13 7.54 2.94
CA GLY A 328 -3.50 7.37 3.41
C GLY A 328 -4.43 8.44 2.86
N ILE A 329 -5.66 8.06 2.50
CA ILE A 329 -6.78 9.01 2.31
C ILE A 329 -7.35 9.47 3.67
N PHE A 330 -7.09 8.70 4.73
CA PHE A 330 -7.29 9.06 6.13
C PHE A 330 -5.94 9.15 6.87
N TYR A 331 -5.87 9.98 7.91
CA TYR A 331 -4.76 9.97 8.87
C TYR A 331 -4.73 8.65 9.63
N PHE A 332 -3.63 8.37 10.36
CA PHE A 332 -3.45 7.14 11.16
C PHE A 332 -4.63 6.83 12.12
N ASP A 333 -5.34 7.87 12.57
CA ASP A 333 -6.48 7.79 13.49
C ASP A 333 -7.84 7.64 12.77
N GLY A 334 -7.83 7.54 11.43
CA GLY A 334 -9.03 7.42 10.60
C GLY A 334 -9.77 8.73 10.38
N GLN A 335 -9.18 9.89 10.69
CA GLN A 335 -9.74 11.19 10.34
C GLN A 335 -9.45 11.54 8.87
N VAL A 336 -10.38 12.25 8.23
CA VAL A 336 -10.29 12.61 6.81
C VAL A 336 -9.16 13.61 6.57
N LYS A 337 -8.28 13.36 5.59
CA LYS A 337 -7.17 14.26 5.23
C LYS A 337 -7.59 15.36 4.27
N TYR A 338 -8.50 15.06 3.35
CA TYR A 338 -9.05 15.98 2.37
C TYR A 338 -10.44 15.54 1.89
N PRO A 339 -11.26 16.46 1.37
CA PRO A 339 -12.50 16.10 0.72
C PRO A 339 -12.24 15.18 -0.48
N LEU A 340 -12.86 13.99 -0.47
CA LEU A 340 -12.80 13.02 -1.55
C LEU A 340 -14.16 12.36 -1.71
N ASN A 341 -14.64 12.28 -2.94
CA ASN A 341 -15.85 11.54 -3.30
C ASN A 341 -15.47 10.23 -3.98
N LEU A 342 -15.79 9.11 -3.33
CA LEU A 342 -15.57 7.76 -3.87
C LEU A 342 -16.68 7.32 -4.83
N GLY A 343 -17.77 8.07 -4.97
CA GLY A 343 -18.95 7.70 -5.75
C GLY A 343 -19.81 6.61 -5.11
N THR A 344 -19.50 6.23 -3.87
CA THR A 344 -20.12 5.10 -3.15
C THR A 344 -21.07 5.54 -2.02
N THR A 345 -21.08 6.83 -1.67
CA THR A 345 -21.91 7.39 -0.58
C THR A 345 -22.82 8.50 -1.11
N ASN A 346 -24.01 8.65 -0.50
CA ASN A 346 -24.96 9.71 -0.87
C ASN A 346 -24.46 11.11 -0.49
N SER A 347 -23.58 11.22 0.50
CA SER A 347 -23.00 12.51 0.92
C SER A 347 -21.94 13.03 -0.06
N GLY A 348 -21.37 12.16 -0.89
CA GLY A 348 -20.22 12.50 -1.74
C GLY A 348 -18.96 12.85 -0.95
N ALA A 349 -18.89 12.46 0.33
CA ALA A 349 -17.76 12.76 1.21
C ALA A 349 -17.36 11.52 2.04
N LEU A 350 -16.08 11.43 2.36
CA LEU A 350 -15.53 10.41 3.26
C LEU A 350 -16.12 10.54 4.67
N ILE A 351 -16.38 9.38 5.29
CA ILE A 351 -16.86 9.25 6.66
C ILE A 351 -15.67 8.84 7.55
N PRO A 352 -15.29 9.65 8.56
CA PRO A 352 -14.16 9.35 9.43
C PRO A 352 -14.46 8.22 10.41
N ALA A 353 -13.40 7.67 11.00
CA ALA A 353 -13.52 6.75 12.13
C ALA A 353 -14.26 7.40 13.31
N LYS A 354 -15.07 6.58 14.01
CA LYS A 354 -15.86 6.98 15.18
C LYS A 354 -15.39 6.25 16.43
N GLY A 355 -15.44 6.93 17.57
CA GLY A 355 -15.10 6.33 18.87
C GLY A 355 -13.61 6.09 19.08
N VAL A 356 -12.76 6.75 18.30
CA VAL A 356 -11.29 6.68 18.41
C VAL A 356 -10.87 7.23 19.78
N GLN A 357 -10.12 6.43 20.53
CA GLN A 357 -9.59 6.82 21.83
C GLN A 357 -8.18 7.36 21.65
N TYR A 358 -7.97 8.61 22.04
CA TYR A 358 -6.65 9.25 22.00
C TYR A 358 -5.92 9.09 23.34
N LEU A 359 -4.60 9.17 23.28
CA LEU A 359 -3.80 9.44 24.47
C LEU A 359 -4.12 10.84 25.03
N GLU A 360 -3.58 11.18 26.20
CA GLU A 360 -3.87 12.46 26.84
C GLU A 360 -3.39 13.65 25.98
N ARG A 361 -4.05 14.80 26.12
CA ARG A 361 -3.64 16.06 25.49
C ARG A 361 -2.39 16.64 26.16
N LYS A 362 -1.26 16.02 25.90
CA LYS A 362 0.07 16.46 26.32
C LYS A 362 1.11 16.13 25.25
N TRP A 363 2.15 16.96 25.18
CA TRP A 363 3.21 16.89 24.18
C TRP A 363 4.56 16.96 24.86
N CYS A 364 5.58 16.38 24.23
CA CYS A 364 6.97 16.62 24.60
C CYS A 364 7.56 17.67 23.68
N VAL A 365 8.07 18.77 24.24
CA VAL A 365 8.62 19.89 23.46
C VAL A 365 10.02 20.25 23.94
N MET A 366 10.75 21.01 23.13
CA MET A 366 12.00 21.61 23.59
C MET A 366 11.71 22.56 24.76
N LYS A 367 12.46 22.42 25.85
CA LYS A 367 12.32 23.26 27.04
C LYS A 367 12.55 24.73 26.66
N PRO A 368 11.64 25.67 27.01
CA PRO A 368 11.78 27.08 26.64
C PRO A 368 13.08 27.73 27.14
N SER A 369 13.58 27.28 28.30
CA SER A 369 14.82 27.77 28.90
C SER A 369 16.09 27.11 28.36
N ALA A 370 15.98 26.03 27.57
CA ALA A 370 17.15 25.36 27.01
C ALA A 370 17.71 26.17 25.82
N PRO A 371 19.03 26.37 25.74
CA PRO A 371 19.66 27.06 24.62
C PRO A 371 19.67 26.16 23.37
N LEU A 372 19.59 26.77 22.18
CA LEU A 372 19.52 26.04 20.91
C LEU A 372 20.84 25.33 20.55
N ASP A 373 21.96 25.83 21.07
CA ASP A 373 23.32 25.31 20.91
C ASP A 373 23.73 24.37 22.05
N ASP A 374 22.79 23.91 22.89
CA ASP A 374 23.08 22.88 23.88
C ASP A 374 23.61 21.61 23.19
N PRO A 375 24.74 21.03 23.64
CA PRO A 375 25.37 19.88 22.98
C PRO A 375 24.48 18.64 22.93
N GLN A 376 23.44 18.55 23.76
CA GLN A 376 22.49 17.44 23.77
C GLN A 376 21.43 17.53 22.67
N VAL A 377 21.20 18.70 22.06
CA VAL A 377 20.11 18.91 21.10
C VAL A 377 20.25 18.01 19.87
N ALA A 378 21.41 18.03 19.20
CA ALA A 378 21.60 17.29 17.96
C ALA A 378 21.44 15.78 18.14
N GLN A 379 22.06 15.20 19.19
CA GLN A 379 21.94 13.79 19.50
C GLN A 379 20.50 13.41 19.90
N SER A 380 19.83 14.26 20.67
CA SER A 380 18.44 14.02 21.11
C SER A 380 17.47 14.01 19.92
N VAL A 381 17.61 14.96 18.98
CA VAL A 381 16.79 14.99 17.76
C VAL A 381 17.07 13.77 16.89
N SER A 382 18.34 13.42 16.68
CA SER A 382 18.73 12.25 15.90
C SER A 382 18.17 10.96 16.51
N TYR A 383 18.24 10.81 17.84
CA TYR A 383 17.66 9.67 18.55
C TYR A 383 16.14 9.61 18.38
N ALA A 384 15.45 10.74 18.59
CA ALA A 384 14.00 10.82 18.45
C ALA A 384 13.55 10.44 17.03
N CYS A 385 14.15 11.05 16.00
CA CYS A 385 13.79 10.78 14.61
C CYS A 385 14.25 9.43 14.09
N GLY A 386 15.31 8.85 14.66
CA GLY A 386 15.73 7.48 14.34
C GLY A 386 14.79 6.39 14.87
N LEU A 387 13.95 6.72 15.86
CA LEU A 387 13.04 5.78 16.50
C LEU A 387 11.56 6.15 16.34
N ALA A 388 11.24 7.26 15.68
CA ALA A 388 9.89 7.77 15.48
C ALA A 388 9.68 8.36 14.08
N ASP A 389 8.53 8.99 13.86
CA ASP A 389 8.20 9.56 12.55
C ASP A 389 8.46 11.06 12.49
N CYS A 390 9.59 11.43 11.89
CA CYS A 390 9.95 12.81 11.58
C CYS A 390 9.81 13.14 10.09
N THR A 391 9.15 12.31 9.29
CA THR A 391 9.12 12.47 7.82
C THR A 391 8.39 13.72 7.35
N SER A 392 7.52 14.29 8.18
CA SER A 392 6.91 15.61 7.96
C SER A 392 7.89 16.77 8.17
N LEU A 393 9.10 16.53 8.69
CA LEU A 393 10.17 17.52 8.76
C LEU A 393 10.98 17.46 7.47
N GLY A 394 11.10 18.58 6.78
CA GLY A 394 11.84 18.65 5.52
C GLY A 394 11.45 19.86 4.67
N TYR A 395 12.22 20.13 3.62
CA TYR A 395 11.85 21.19 2.70
C TYR A 395 10.59 20.80 1.90
N GLY A 396 9.61 21.69 1.87
CA GLY A 396 8.37 21.50 1.10
C GLY A 396 7.33 20.57 1.74
N THR A 397 7.59 20.05 2.94
CA THR A 397 6.68 19.20 3.71
C THR A 397 5.75 20.03 4.61
N SER A 398 4.74 19.40 5.23
CA SER A 398 3.74 20.08 6.06
C SER A 398 4.34 20.84 7.24
N CYS A 399 5.40 20.30 7.85
CA CYS A 399 6.13 20.91 8.98
C CYS A 399 7.49 21.49 8.59
N GLY A 400 7.74 21.71 7.30
CA GLY A 400 9.02 22.23 6.80
C GLY A 400 9.37 23.67 7.18
N ASN A 401 8.36 24.46 7.54
CA ASN A 401 8.51 25.88 7.88
C ASN A 401 8.57 26.16 9.39
N LEU A 402 8.70 25.11 10.22
CA LEU A 402 8.92 25.29 11.65
C LEU A 402 10.25 26.02 11.89
N ASP A 403 10.32 26.84 12.94
CA ASP A 403 11.59 27.38 13.42
C ASP A 403 12.44 26.27 14.08
N ALA A 404 13.65 26.60 14.53
CA ALA A 404 14.55 25.61 15.14
C ALA A 404 13.92 24.94 16.37
N ARG A 405 13.23 25.71 17.23
CA ARG A 405 12.57 25.18 18.44
C ARG A 405 11.39 24.28 18.07
N GLY A 406 10.60 24.67 17.07
CA GLY A 406 9.49 23.89 16.54
C GLY A 406 9.97 22.56 15.96
N ASN A 407 11.03 22.56 15.14
CA ASN A 407 11.61 21.34 14.59
C ASN A 407 12.04 20.35 15.69
N ILE A 408 12.80 20.83 16.68
CA ILE A 408 13.25 20.00 17.83
C ILE A 408 12.04 19.47 18.60
N SER A 409 11.05 20.32 18.85
CA SER A 409 9.82 19.94 19.56
C SER A 409 9.01 18.90 18.79
N TYR A 410 8.95 18.97 17.47
CA TYR A 410 8.23 17.99 16.66
C TYR A 410 8.89 16.62 16.77
N ALA A 411 10.22 16.56 16.66
CA ALA A 411 10.97 15.34 16.84
C ALA A 411 10.73 14.71 18.21
N PHE A 412 10.85 15.51 19.28
CA PHE A 412 10.62 15.06 20.66
C PHE A 412 9.17 14.57 20.85
N ASN A 413 8.19 15.30 20.31
CA ASN A 413 6.80 14.89 20.40
C ASN A 413 6.54 13.59 19.63
N SER A 414 7.04 13.46 18.40
CA SER A 414 6.85 12.24 17.61
C SER A 414 7.33 11.00 18.37
N TYR A 415 8.54 11.06 18.95
CA TYR A 415 9.06 9.99 19.79
C TYR A 415 8.24 9.76 21.06
N PHE A 416 7.86 10.82 21.76
CA PHE A 416 7.04 10.74 22.97
C PHE A 416 5.68 10.08 22.71
N GLN A 417 4.99 10.46 21.64
CA GLN A 417 3.68 9.93 21.28
C GLN A 417 3.76 8.47 20.83
N LYS A 418 4.77 8.13 20.00
CA LYS A 418 5.04 6.75 19.60
C LYS A 418 5.33 5.83 20.80
N ASN A 419 5.91 6.38 21.86
CA ASN A 419 6.21 5.66 23.11
C ASN A 419 5.12 5.87 24.18
N ASN A 420 3.85 5.94 23.78
CA ASN A 420 2.70 5.96 24.71
C ASN A 420 2.71 7.06 25.76
N GLN A 421 3.39 8.17 25.47
CA GLN A 421 3.55 9.29 26.39
C GLN A 421 4.17 8.89 27.75
N PHE A 422 4.98 7.83 27.79
CA PHE A 422 5.74 7.49 28.99
C PHE A 422 6.65 8.67 29.37
N GLU A 423 6.71 9.01 30.65
CA GLU A 423 7.48 10.19 31.11
C GLU A 423 8.94 10.15 30.64
N LYS A 424 9.57 8.96 30.73
CA LYS A 424 10.93 8.70 30.23
C LYS A 424 11.12 8.98 28.75
N ALA A 425 10.07 8.87 27.93
CA ALA A 425 10.14 9.18 26.51
C ALA A 425 10.21 10.69 26.24
N CYS A 426 10.06 11.53 27.27
CA CYS A 426 10.32 12.97 27.20
C CYS A 426 11.51 13.41 28.08
N GLU A 427 12.39 12.48 28.48
CA GLU A 427 13.61 12.79 29.27
C GLU A 427 14.84 12.96 28.35
N PHE A 428 14.76 13.85 27.35
CA PHE A 428 15.94 14.26 26.59
C PHE A 428 16.83 15.13 27.49
N PRO A 429 18.12 14.78 27.69
CA PRO A 429 18.93 15.35 28.76
C PRO A 429 18.95 16.88 28.79
N ASN A 430 18.30 17.46 29.82
CA ASN A 430 18.17 18.90 30.08
C ASN A 430 17.47 19.76 29.01
N VAL A 431 17.01 19.19 27.90
CA VAL A 431 16.53 19.95 26.73
C VAL A 431 15.04 19.80 26.42
N SER A 432 14.32 18.89 27.08
CA SER A 432 12.89 18.64 26.86
C SER A 432 12.02 18.92 28.08
N VAL A 433 10.71 19.08 27.84
CA VAL A 433 9.69 19.20 28.89
C VAL A 433 8.34 18.72 28.36
N ILE A 434 7.53 18.10 29.23
CA ILE A 434 6.13 17.78 28.93
C ILE A 434 5.29 19.04 29.13
N THR A 435 4.44 19.35 28.15
CA THR A 435 3.50 20.47 28.19
C THR A 435 2.08 20.01 27.90
N LYS A 436 1.10 20.75 28.43
CA LYS A 436 -0.33 20.61 28.09
C LYS A 436 -0.80 21.70 27.11
N THR A 437 0.09 22.61 26.74
CA THR A 437 -0.15 23.62 25.70
C THR A 437 0.14 23.00 24.35
N ASP A 438 -0.84 23.06 23.45
CA ASP A 438 -0.72 22.53 22.08
C ASP A 438 0.36 23.31 21.31
N PRO A 439 1.46 22.68 20.88
CA PRO A 439 2.55 23.34 20.16
C PRO A 439 2.27 23.50 18.66
N THR A 440 1.10 23.04 18.17
CA THR A 440 0.73 23.14 16.76
C THR A 440 0.67 24.61 16.31
N PRO A 441 1.39 25.00 15.23
CA PRO A 441 1.31 26.35 14.69
C PRO A 441 -0.10 26.74 14.26
N THR A 442 -0.46 28.02 14.42
CA THR A 442 -1.77 28.54 14.00
C THR A 442 -1.88 28.79 12.50
N VAL A 443 -0.75 28.82 11.79
CA VAL A 443 -0.66 29.07 10.34
C VAL A 443 0.07 27.90 9.68
N GLY A 444 -0.42 27.49 8.51
CA GLY A 444 0.10 26.35 7.76
C GLY A 444 -0.62 25.04 8.12
N ASN A 445 -0.06 23.93 7.65
CA ASN A 445 -0.69 22.60 7.74
C ASN A 445 0.04 21.64 8.69
N CYS A 446 1.10 22.10 9.35
CA CYS A 446 1.83 21.29 10.32
C CYS A 446 0.94 20.96 11.52
N LYS A 447 0.96 19.70 11.97
CA LYS A 447 0.23 19.25 13.16
C LYS A 447 1.15 18.47 14.07
N PHE A 448 1.14 18.79 15.37
CA PHE A 448 1.83 17.96 16.36
C PHE A 448 0.88 16.86 16.82
N PRO A 449 1.11 15.60 16.44
CA PRO A 449 0.14 14.55 16.67
C PRO A 449 -0.03 14.26 18.16
N ILE A 450 -1.22 13.76 18.50
CA ILE A 450 -1.47 12.96 19.70
C ILE A 450 -1.82 11.57 19.20
N MET A 451 -1.06 10.55 19.60
CA MET A 451 -1.34 9.19 19.13
C MET A 451 -2.63 8.63 19.75
N ILE A 452 -3.23 7.66 19.06
CA ILE A 452 -4.36 6.89 19.57
C ILE A 452 -3.88 5.92 20.64
N GLN A 453 -4.76 5.48 21.52
CA GLN A 453 -4.43 4.44 22.49
C GLN A 453 -4.08 3.14 21.76
N PRO A 454 -3.03 2.41 22.21
CA PRO A 454 -2.69 1.13 21.61
C PRO A 454 -3.85 0.15 21.66
N TYR A 455 -4.14 -0.45 20.52
CA TYR A 455 -5.02 -1.60 20.46
C TYR A 455 -4.21 -2.86 20.76
N TYR A 456 -4.45 -3.48 21.92
CA TYR A 456 -3.91 -4.80 22.25
C TYR A 456 -4.94 -5.86 21.92
N GLU A 457 -4.76 -6.61 20.83
CA GLU A 457 -5.50 -7.87 20.67
C GLU A 457 -5.09 -8.82 21.79
N SER A 458 -6.08 -9.42 22.44
CA SER A 458 -5.87 -10.58 23.30
C SER A 458 -5.34 -11.76 22.46
N ALA A 459 -4.01 -11.81 22.34
CA ALA A 459 -3.13 -12.93 21.98
C ALA A 459 -3.71 -14.06 21.09
N GLY A 460 -3.57 -13.90 19.77
CA GLY A 460 -3.39 -15.03 18.86
C GLY A 460 -1.89 -15.32 18.73
N ARG A 461 -1.44 -16.51 19.15
CA ARG A 461 -0.03 -16.98 19.13
C ARG A 461 0.75 -16.59 17.86
N ARG A 462 1.41 -15.43 17.87
CA ARG A 462 2.63 -15.21 17.11
C ARG A 462 3.74 -15.94 17.87
N PHE A 463 4.05 -17.17 17.46
CA PHE A 463 5.44 -17.64 17.59
C PHE A 463 6.25 -16.81 16.60
N GLY A 464 6.59 -15.59 17.02
CA GLY A 464 7.66 -14.83 16.41
C GLY A 464 8.94 -15.61 16.67
N CYS A 465 9.67 -15.87 15.59
CA CYS A 465 11.11 -16.04 15.68
C CYS A 465 11.61 -14.85 16.52
N GLY A 466 12.13 -15.13 17.72
CA GLY A 466 12.61 -14.08 18.59
C GLY A 466 13.68 -13.29 17.86
N GLN A 467 13.44 -11.99 17.67
CA GLN A 467 14.53 -11.04 17.65
C GLN A 467 15.22 -11.18 19.01
N MET A 468 16.27 -12.00 19.07
CA MET A 468 17.20 -11.94 20.18
C MET A 468 17.85 -10.56 20.14
N PRO A 469 17.93 -9.83 21.27
CA PRO A 469 18.74 -8.63 21.33
C PRO A 469 20.20 -9.06 21.16
N LEU A 470 20.85 -8.57 20.12
CA LEU A 470 22.30 -8.66 19.99
C LEU A 470 22.93 -8.00 21.22
N PRO A 471 23.67 -8.72 22.09
CA PRO A 471 24.45 -8.08 23.12
C PRO A 471 25.69 -7.48 22.46
N LEU A 472 25.94 -6.21 22.74
CA LEU A 472 27.22 -5.52 22.52
C LEU A 472 28.38 -6.39 23.01
N VAL A 473 29.19 -6.92 22.10
CA VAL A 473 30.53 -7.45 22.43
C VAL A 473 31.52 -7.06 21.33
N SER A 474 32.29 -6.01 21.66
CA SER A 474 33.72 -5.84 21.39
C SER A 474 34.23 -5.77 19.94
N VAL A 475 34.52 -4.53 19.55
CA VAL A 475 35.54 -4.17 18.57
C VAL A 475 36.88 -4.81 18.97
N LEU A 476 37.44 -5.67 18.11
CA LEU A 476 38.85 -6.05 18.18
C LEU A 476 39.54 -5.58 16.89
N LEU A 477 40.44 -4.61 17.04
CA LEU A 477 41.37 -4.16 16.00
C LEU A 477 42.23 -5.33 15.54
N LEU A 478 42.29 -5.56 14.22
CA LEU A 478 43.37 -6.32 13.58
C LEU A 478 44.27 -5.33 12.82
N LEU A 479 45.38 -4.98 13.46
CA LEU A 479 46.55 -4.39 12.85
C LEU A 479 47.19 -5.42 11.90
N LEU A 480 47.17 -5.14 10.60
CA LEU A 480 48.00 -5.86 9.63
C LEU A 480 49.36 -5.14 9.54
N LEU A 481 50.36 -5.74 10.16
CA LEU A 481 51.77 -5.46 9.93
C LEU A 481 52.18 -6.07 8.58
N THR A 482 52.64 -5.21 7.67
CA THR A 482 53.39 -5.60 6.48
C THR A 482 54.83 -5.93 6.88
N VAL A 483 55.28 -7.16 6.61
CA VAL A 483 56.71 -7.49 6.54
C VAL A 483 56.98 -8.17 5.21
N VAL A 484 57.89 -7.55 4.47
CA VAL A 484 58.47 -7.97 3.19
C VAL A 484 59.62 -8.95 3.45
N GLN A 485 59.72 -10.01 2.63
CA GLN A 485 60.89 -10.78 2.16
C GLN A 485 60.37 -12.16 1.71
N HIS A 486 60.61 -12.67 0.49
CA HIS A 486 61.80 -12.65 -0.35
C HIS A 486 61.60 -12.07 -1.75
#